data_AF-A0A168RIE1-F1
#
_entry.id   AF-A0A168RIE1-F1
#
_cell.length_a   1.000
_cell.length_b   1.000
_cell.length_c   1.000
_cell.angle_alpha   90.00
_cell.angle_beta   90.00
_cell.angle_gamma   90.00
#
_symmetry.space_group_name_H-M   'P 1'
#
loop_
_entity.id
_entity.type
_entity.pdbx_description
1 polymer ?
#
loop_
_entity_poly.entity_id
_entity_poly.type
_entity_poly.pdbx_seq_one_letter_code
_entity_poly.pdbx_strand_id
1 'polypeptide(L)'
;MASKPIIQELTKKIKKLKFKYGWRQGLFIFLNILTILIAAGMIVLNLYSIRFNIFADQTMIYFVLMAILSTVITFLVTVKSFLNIQDKKTQLTQNLLKNQETLSQIQEKKSISEEDVDNITSTF
;
A
#
# COMPACT_ATOMS: atom_id res chain seq x y z
N MET A 1 -2.92 -42.04 -1.46
CA MET A 1 -4.13 -41.47 -0.84
C MET A 1 -3.85 -40.36 0.19
N ALA A 2 -2.66 -39.73 0.19
CA ALA A 2 -2.21 -38.77 1.22
C ALA A 2 -2.40 -37.27 0.84
N SER A 3 -3.07 -36.94 -0.27
CA SER A 3 -3.14 -35.56 -0.78
C SER A 3 -4.22 -34.68 -0.12
N LYS A 4 -5.27 -35.26 0.46
CA LYS A 4 -6.39 -34.53 1.10
C LYS A 4 -6.00 -33.65 2.31
N PRO A 5 -5.14 -34.09 3.27
CA PRO A 5 -4.78 -33.25 4.42
C PRO A 5 -3.94 -32.03 4.00
N ILE A 6 -3.03 -32.20 3.05
CA ILE A 6 -2.16 -31.12 2.54
C ILE A 6 -3.00 -30.03 1.86
N ILE A 7 -3.97 -30.43 1.02
CA ILE A 7 -4.86 -29.49 0.33
C ILE A 7 -5.69 -28.71 1.35
N GLN A 8 -6.26 -29.35 2.37
CA GLN A 8 -7.04 -28.66 3.40
C GLN A 8 -6.23 -27.65 4.21
N GLU A 9 -4.97 -27.98 4.54
CA GLU A 9 -4.08 -27.07 5.26
C GLU A 9 -3.72 -25.85 4.40
N LEU A 10 -3.44 -26.07 3.11
CA LEU A 10 -3.20 -25.00 2.13
C LEU A 10 -4.40 -24.04 2.05
N THR A 11 -5.62 -24.56 1.93
CA THR A 11 -6.83 -23.73 1.79
C THR A 11 -7.04 -22.85 3.02
N LYS A 12 -6.79 -23.38 4.23
CA LYS A 12 -6.86 -22.61 5.47
C LYS A 12 -5.81 -21.50 5.51
N LYS A 13 -4.55 -21.79 5.14
CA LYS A 13 -3.47 -20.79 5.08
C LYS A 13 -3.80 -19.69 4.06
N ILE A 14 -4.26 -20.05 2.87
CA ILE A 14 -4.68 -19.08 1.83
C ILE A 14 -5.80 -18.18 2.33
N LYS A 15 -6.82 -18.73 3.00
CA LYS A 15 -7.92 -17.93 3.56
C LYS A 15 -7.43 -16.92 4.60
N LYS A 16 -6.55 -17.35 5.51
CA LYS A 16 -5.95 -16.46 6.53
C LYS A 16 -5.09 -15.37 5.91
N LEU A 17 -4.35 -15.70 4.85
CA LEU A 17 -3.50 -14.76 4.11
C LEU A 17 -4.34 -13.71 3.37
N LYS A 18 -5.40 -14.13 2.66
CA LYS A 18 -6.36 -13.23 1.99
C LYS A 18 -7.02 -12.28 2.97
N PHE A 19 -7.44 -12.76 4.15
CA PHE A 19 -8.04 -11.91 5.18
C PHE A 19 -7.04 -10.88 5.73
N LYS A 20 -5.84 -11.31 6.10
CA LYS A 20 -4.79 -10.41 6.61
C LYS A 20 -4.38 -9.36 5.57
N TYR A 21 -4.29 -9.77 4.31
CA TYR A 21 -4.01 -8.86 3.19
C TYR A 21 -5.14 -7.85 2.99
N GLY A 22 -6.39 -8.32 2.92
CA GLY A 22 -7.57 -7.46 2.76
C GLY A 22 -7.71 -6.44 3.89
N TRP A 23 -7.47 -6.84 5.14
CA TRP A 23 -7.47 -5.93 6.28
C TRP A 23 -6.39 -4.85 6.18
N ARG A 24 -5.15 -5.25 5.84
CA ARG A 24 -4.03 -4.30 5.67
C ARG A 24 -4.29 -3.32 4.54
N GLN A 25 -4.81 -3.81 3.41
CA GLN A 25 -5.14 -2.98 2.26
C GLN A 25 -6.29 -2.02 2.59
N GLY A 26 -7.33 -2.52 3.27
CA GLY A 26 -8.45 -1.70 3.72
C GLY A 26 -8.01 -0.60 4.69
N LEU A 27 -7.17 -0.94 5.68
CA LEU A 27 -6.60 0.03 6.61
C LEU A 27 -5.76 1.10 5.87
N PHE A 28 -4.95 0.69 4.90
CA PHE A 28 -4.15 1.61 4.11
C PHE A 28 -5.02 2.59 3.30
N ILE A 29 -6.05 2.08 2.61
CA ILE A 29 -6.98 2.93 1.85
C ILE A 29 -7.73 3.87 2.79
N PHE A 30 -8.22 3.36 3.92
CA PHE A 30 -8.90 4.15 4.94
C PHE A 30 -8.01 5.30 5.47
N LEU A 31 -6.74 5.03 5.79
CA LEU A 31 -5.79 6.06 6.24
C LEU A 31 -5.51 7.12 5.16
N ASN A 32 -5.46 6.74 3.88
CA ASN A 32 -5.32 7.71 2.79
C ASN A 32 -6.57 8.60 2.68
N ILE A 33 -7.77 8.01 2.73
CA ILE A 33 -9.03 8.77 2.72
C ILE A 33 -9.12 9.71 3.93
N LEU A 34 -8.77 9.22 5.12
CA LEU A 34 -8.74 10.02 6.34
C LEU A 34 -7.78 11.21 6.21
N THR A 35 -6.62 11.02 5.58
CA THR A 35 -5.65 12.08 5.33
C THR A 35 -6.23 13.17 4.44
N ILE A 36 -6.97 12.80 3.38
CA ILE A 36 -7.66 13.75 2.50
C ILE A 36 -8.73 14.53 3.28
N LEU A 37 -9.50 13.87 4.14
CA LEU A 37 -10.52 14.52 4.98
C LEU A 37 -9.89 15.50 5.98
N ILE A 38 -8.76 15.14 6.60
CA ILE A 38 -8.02 16.04 7.49
C ILE A 38 -7.49 17.24 6.72
N ALA A 39 -6.92 17.04 5.53
CA ALA A 39 -6.44 18.13 4.67
C ALA A 39 -7.57 19.10 4.30
N ALA A 40 -8.72 18.58 3.86
CA ALA A 40 -9.91 19.39 3.57
C ALA A 40 -10.41 20.13 4.81
N GLY A 41 -10.48 19.45 5.97
CA GLY A 41 -10.85 20.05 7.25
C GLY A 41 -9.91 21.19 7.65
N MET A 42 -8.60 21.01 7.50
CA MET A 42 -7.60 22.06 7.75
C MET A 42 -7.82 23.28 6.85
N ILE A 43 -8.14 23.10 5.57
CA ILE A 43 -8.44 24.21 4.66
C ILE A 43 -9.68 24.97 5.14
N VAL A 44 -10.75 24.27 5.48
CA VAL A 44 -11.99 24.88 6.01
C VAL A 44 -11.73 25.63 7.32
N LEU A 45 -10.99 25.02 8.25
CA LEU A 45 -10.62 25.63 9.53
C LEU A 45 -9.74 26.88 9.34
N ASN A 46 -8.80 26.85 8.40
CA ASN A 46 -7.97 28.00 8.08
C ASN A 46 -8.79 29.14 7.47
N LEU A 47 -9.68 28.86 6.52
CA LEU A 47 -10.59 29.85 5.93
C LEU A 47 -11.58 30.41 6.95
N TYR A 48 -12.12 29.56 7.81
CA TYR A 48 -12.98 29.96 8.92
C TYR A 48 -12.23 30.90 9.88
N SER A 49 -10.99 30.54 10.23
CA SER A 49 -10.12 31.36 11.06
C SER A 49 -9.90 32.72 10.42
N ILE A 50 -9.60 32.79 9.11
CA ILE A 50 -9.47 34.07 8.41
C ILE A 50 -10.75 34.93 8.51
N ARG A 51 -11.93 34.32 8.34
CA ARG A 51 -13.22 35.06 8.35
C ARG A 51 -13.57 35.65 9.72
N PHE A 52 -13.33 34.91 10.79
CA PHE A 52 -13.78 35.28 12.14
C PHE A 52 -12.65 35.81 13.03
N ASN A 53 -11.47 36.06 12.45
CA ASN A 53 -10.33 36.56 13.17
C ASN A 53 -10.36 38.09 13.29
N ILE A 54 -10.27 38.54 14.53
CA ILE A 54 -10.30 39.95 14.94
C ILE A 54 -8.98 40.66 14.55
N PHE A 55 -7.88 39.90 14.41
CA PHE A 55 -6.55 40.38 13.99
C PHE A 55 -6.19 39.87 12.58
N ALA A 56 -7.14 39.92 11.66
CA ALA A 56 -6.99 39.39 10.30
C ALA A 56 -5.75 39.95 9.60
N ASP A 57 -5.50 41.26 9.70
CA ASP A 57 -4.41 41.93 8.97
C ASP A 57 -3.00 41.41 9.32
N GLN A 58 -2.79 40.95 10.56
CA GLN A 58 -1.48 40.48 11.01
C GLN A 58 -1.27 38.97 10.84
N THR A 59 -2.36 38.19 10.83
CA THR A 59 -2.28 36.72 10.95
C THR A 59 -2.85 35.95 9.76
N MET A 60 -3.57 36.63 8.86
CA MET A 60 -4.10 36.03 7.62
C MET A 60 -2.99 35.41 6.76
N ILE A 61 -1.83 36.06 6.68
CA ILE A 61 -0.68 35.56 5.92
C ILE A 61 -0.24 34.15 6.39
N TYR A 62 -0.24 33.91 7.71
CA TYR A 62 0.14 32.61 8.28
C TYR A 62 -0.89 31.53 7.97
N PHE A 63 -2.19 31.84 8.05
CA PHE A 63 -3.25 30.89 7.72
C PHE A 63 -3.26 30.51 6.23
N VAL A 64 -3.00 31.48 5.34
CA VAL A 64 -2.88 31.23 3.90
C VAL A 64 -1.66 30.35 3.60
N LEU A 65 -0.50 30.67 4.20
CA LEU A 65 0.71 29.85 4.04
C LEU A 65 0.50 28.42 4.53
N MET A 66 -0.13 28.23 5.69
CA MET A 66 -0.46 26.90 6.23
C MET A 66 -1.40 26.12 5.31
N ALA A 67 -2.41 26.77 4.73
CA ALA A 67 -3.32 26.12 3.77
C ALA A 67 -2.59 25.67 2.50
N ILE A 68 -1.72 26.52 1.94
CA ILE A 68 -0.92 26.19 0.75
C ILE A 68 0.04 25.04 1.06
N LEU A 69 0.80 25.13 2.15
CA LEU A 69 1.75 24.10 2.55
C LEU A 69 1.06 22.75 2.80
N SER A 70 -0.06 22.75 3.52
CA SER A 70 -0.87 21.55 3.75
C SER A 70 -1.30 20.89 2.45
N THR A 71 -1.76 21.68 1.47
CA THR A 71 -2.20 21.20 0.16
C THR A 71 -1.04 20.57 -0.62
N VAL A 72 0.13 21.22 -0.65
CA VAL A 72 1.32 20.72 -1.32
C VAL A 72 1.83 19.43 -0.69
N ILE A 73 1.91 19.38 0.64
CA ILE A 73 2.33 18.17 1.38
C ILE A 73 1.37 17.02 1.08
N THR A 74 0.06 17.27 1.14
CA THR A 74 -0.96 16.26 0.85
C THR A 74 -0.81 15.71 -0.55
N PHE A 75 -0.63 16.59 -1.55
CA PHE A 75 -0.40 16.19 -2.94
C PHE A 75 0.83 15.29 -3.09
N LEU A 76 1.97 15.67 -2.50
CA LEU A 76 3.20 14.88 -2.55
C LEU A 76 3.05 13.51 -1.87
N VAL A 77 2.36 13.46 -0.74
CA VAL A 77 2.05 12.20 -0.04
C VAL A 77 1.19 11.29 -0.92
N THR A 78 0.16 11.84 -1.59
CA THR A 78 -0.69 11.08 -2.50
C THR A 78 0.09 10.54 -3.69
N VAL A 79 0.95 11.34 -4.32
CA VAL A 79 1.81 10.89 -5.44
C VAL A 79 2.76 9.78 -4.98
N LYS A 80 3.45 9.97 -3.85
CA LYS A 80 4.34 8.94 -3.28
C LYS A 80 3.61 7.65 -2.96
N SER A 81 2.40 7.76 -2.40
CA SER A 81 1.52 6.64 -2.09
C SER A 81 1.16 5.87 -3.36
N PHE A 82 0.78 6.58 -4.43
CA PHE A 82 0.47 6.00 -5.74
C PHE A 82 1.66 5.26 -6.35
N LEU A 83 2.84 5.89 -6.40
CA LEU A 83 4.05 5.28 -6.95
C LEU A 83 4.48 4.03 -6.17
N ASN A 84 4.43 4.06 -4.84
CA ASN A 84 4.77 2.91 -4.00
C ASN A 84 3.82 1.72 -4.21
N ILE A 85 2.53 1.98 -4.48
CA ILE A 85 1.58 0.92 -4.84
C ILE A 85 1.96 0.29 -6.19
N GLN A 86 2.37 1.11 -7.15
CA GLN A 86 2.81 0.65 -8.47
C GLN A 86 4.06 -0.23 -8.37
N ASP A 87 5.07 0.18 -7.61
CA ASP A 87 6.30 -0.60 -7.42
C ASP A 87 6.03 -1.95 -6.76
N LYS A 88 5.20 -1.97 -5.71
CA LYS A 88 4.81 -3.23 -5.04
C LYS A 88 4.03 -4.17 -5.96
N LYS A 89 3.16 -3.63 -6.82
CA LYS A 89 2.43 -4.43 -7.81
C LYS A 89 3.40 -5.05 -8.81
N THR A 90 4.36 -4.29 -9.31
CA THR A 90 5.39 -4.76 -10.24
C THR A 90 6.25 -5.87 -9.63
N GLN A 91 6.74 -5.68 -8.40
CA GLN A 91 7.51 -6.70 -7.68
C GLN A 91 6.69 -7.98 -7.47
N LEU A 92 5.42 -7.85 -7.07
CA LEU A 92 4.55 -9.01 -6.87
C LEU A 92 4.30 -9.78 -8.17
N THR A 93 4.12 -9.07 -9.30
CA THR A 93 3.98 -9.70 -10.62
C THR A 93 5.26 -10.42 -11.04
N GLN A 94 6.43 -9.81 -10.84
CA GLN A 94 7.71 -10.46 -11.12
C GLN A 94 7.91 -11.73 -10.29
N ASN A 95 7.59 -11.69 -8.99
CA ASN A 95 7.67 -12.85 -8.11
C ASN A 95 6.68 -13.95 -8.51
N LEU A 96 5.48 -13.58 -8.97
CA LEU A 96 4.51 -14.55 -9.51
C LEU A 96 5.00 -15.23 -10.78
N LEU A 97 5.60 -14.47 -11.70
CA LEU A 97 6.17 -15.00 -12.93
C LEU A 97 7.33 -15.96 -12.66
N LYS A 98 8.27 -15.57 -11.79
CA LYS A 98 9.37 -16.45 -11.35
C LYS A 98 8.86 -17.74 -10.72
N ASN A 99 7.89 -17.63 -9.81
CA ASN A 99 7.29 -18.81 -9.19
C ASN A 99 6.58 -19.72 -10.21
N GLN A 100 5.91 -19.17 -11.22
CA GLN A 100 5.32 -19.97 -12.30
C GLN A 100 6.39 -20.67 -13.13
N GLU A 101 7.47 -19.99 -13.49
CA GLU A 101 8.59 -20.54 -14.23
C GLU A 101 9.24 -21.71 -13.47
N THR A 102 9.51 -21.55 -12.18
CA THR A 102 10.04 -22.61 -11.33
C THR A 102 9.08 -23.79 -11.23
N LEU A 103 7.76 -23.55 -11.15
CA LEU A 103 6.75 -24.61 -11.09
C LEU A 103 6.71 -25.43 -12.39
N SER A 104 6.87 -24.77 -13.55
CA SER A 104 7.01 -25.43 -14.85
C SER A 104 8.28 -26.28 -14.94
N GLN A 105 9.42 -25.78 -14.46
CA GLN A 105 10.69 -26.54 -14.42
C GLN A 105 10.59 -27.80 -13.54
N ILE A 106 9.91 -27.70 -12.40
CA ILE A 106 9.64 -28.83 -11.49
C ILE A 106 8.73 -29.87 -12.16
N GLN A 107 7.67 -29.43 -12.87
CA GLN A 107 6.76 -30.32 -13.59
C GLN A 107 7.44 -31.04 -14.76
N GLU A 108 8.40 -30.40 -15.41
CA GLU A 108 9.22 -31.00 -16.47
C GLU A 108 10.30 -31.97 -15.95
N LYS A 109 10.41 -32.18 -14.62
CA LYS A 109 11.46 -33.00 -13.98
C LYS A 109 12.89 -32.57 -14.33
N LYS A 110 13.12 -31.32 -14.69
CA LYS A 110 14.48 -30.78 -14.80
C LYS A 110 15.09 -30.67 -13.40
N SER A 111 16.38 -30.95 -13.28
CA SER A 111 17.12 -30.83 -12.02
C SER A 111 17.10 -29.37 -11.57
N ILE A 112 16.48 -29.12 -10.43
CA ILE A 112 16.46 -27.80 -9.79
C ILE A 112 17.87 -27.52 -9.27
N SER A 113 18.44 -26.36 -9.63
CA SER A 113 19.72 -25.88 -9.11
C SER A 113 19.59 -25.45 -7.65
N GLU A 114 20.67 -25.51 -6.85
CA GLU A 114 20.71 -24.85 -5.53
C GLU A 114 20.37 -23.36 -5.63
N GLU A 115 20.76 -22.71 -6.73
CA GLU A 115 20.45 -21.31 -7.00
C GLU A 115 18.94 -21.06 -7.20
N ASP A 116 18.20 -22.03 -7.76
CA ASP A 116 16.74 -21.96 -7.88
C ASP A 116 16.08 -22.09 -6.52
N VAL A 117 16.61 -22.95 -5.65
CA VAL A 117 16.13 -23.13 -4.26
C VAL A 117 16.34 -21.85 -3.45
N ASP A 118 17.52 -21.24 -3.54
CA ASP A 118 17.80 -19.97 -2.87
C ASP A 118 16.90 -18.84 -3.39
N ASN A 119 16.66 -18.78 -4.71
CA ASN A 119 15.73 -17.82 -5.31
C ASN A 119 14.29 -17.99 -4.80
N ILE A 120 13.79 -19.23 -4.66
CA ILE A 120 12.47 -19.49 -4.05
C ILE A 120 12.44 -19.00 -2.60
N THR A 121 13.48 -19.32 -1.83
CA THR A 121 13.55 -18.97 -0.41
C THR A 121 13.61 -17.46 -0.19
N SER A 122 14.25 -16.73 -1.10
CA SER A 122 14.31 -15.26 -1.09
C SER A 122 12.98 -14.56 -1.45
N THR A 123 12.01 -15.31 -1.99
CA THR A 123 10.70 -14.78 -2.41
C THR A 123 9.66 -14.81 -1.25
N PHE A 124 9.95 -15.51 -0.15
CA PHE A 124 9.09 -15.66 1.04
C PHE A 124 9.47 -14.70 2.19
#